data_AF-A0A7C7FSA7-F1
#
_entry.id   AF-A0A7C7FSA7-F1
#
_cell.length_a   1.000
_cell.length_b   1.000
_cell.length_c   1.000
_cell.angle_alpha   90.00
_cell.angle_beta   90.00
_cell.angle_gamma   90.00
#
_symmetry.space_group_name_H-M   'P 1'
#
loop_
_entity.id
_entity.type
_entity.pdbx_description
1 polymer ?
#
loop_
_entity_poly.entity_id
_entity_poly.type
_entity_poly.pdbx_seq_one_letter_code
_entity_poly.pdbx_strand_id
1 'polypeptide(L)'
;MIRLLSVLLFILTIDGVCAQTTGIEVLRYQLANEGAYIDVCIEIAPNDMKIELEDTVWHSTANITVLLEQEGEITGIRKINLSGPETCDSTAAWSSSHLHIERFKIDPGNYITTVLIDGLDSELQEDVLIPLSGTPMLSDVMLVEAYSKSVKGEETEFSRSGMNIIPLVDTRISPEARIAKFYVELYNIDQVVGKDSLFLMSFGFTGSDGRLSLNHTRYLRLRADNILPVFETLPVDVSVPPIEGGLLKIEIRTREGHLVTSIDYPVSRWTA
;
A
#
# COMPACT_ATOMS: atom_id res chain seq x y z
N MET A 1 15.58 -57.81 14.86
CA MET A 1 16.08 -56.78 13.91
C MET A 1 15.03 -55.68 13.83
N ILE A 2 15.22 -54.61 14.60
CA ILE A 2 14.29 -53.47 14.68
C ILE A 2 14.86 -52.37 13.75
N ARG A 3 14.08 -51.94 12.76
CA ARG A 3 14.43 -50.81 11.88
C ARG A 3 14.01 -49.51 12.58
N LEU A 4 14.96 -48.63 12.87
CA LEU A 4 14.69 -47.24 13.23
C LEU A 4 14.26 -46.48 11.97
N LEU A 5 13.10 -45.84 12.03
CA LEU A 5 12.61 -44.90 11.01
C LEU A 5 12.91 -43.49 11.54
N SER A 6 13.90 -42.81 10.96
CA SER A 6 14.21 -41.42 11.28
C SER A 6 13.21 -40.51 10.55
N VAL A 7 12.39 -39.79 11.30
CA VAL A 7 11.52 -38.74 10.78
C VAL A 7 12.33 -37.44 10.75
N LEU A 8 12.57 -36.91 9.56
CA LEU A 8 13.22 -35.62 9.34
C LEU A 8 12.15 -34.52 9.44
N LEU A 9 12.22 -33.70 10.48
CA LEU A 9 11.32 -32.56 10.68
C LEU A 9 11.89 -31.36 9.90
N PHE A 10 11.22 -30.97 8.81
CA PHE A 10 11.52 -29.75 8.08
C PHE A 10 10.87 -28.58 8.80
N ILE A 11 11.68 -27.75 9.46
CA ILE A 11 11.22 -26.48 10.04
C ILE A 11 11.36 -25.44 8.93
N LEU A 12 10.23 -25.00 8.38
CA LEU A 12 10.14 -23.79 7.55
C LEU A 12 10.12 -22.60 8.50
N THR A 13 11.25 -21.89 8.62
CA THR A 13 11.28 -20.55 9.19
C THR A 13 10.77 -19.58 8.14
N ILE A 14 9.62 -18.95 8.40
CA ILE A 14 9.17 -17.77 7.65
C ILE A 14 9.88 -16.59 8.32
N ASP A 15 11.09 -16.28 7.86
CA ASP A 15 11.73 -15.01 8.15
C ASP A 15 11.31 -14.03 7.05
N GLY A 16 10.46 -13.08 7.42
CA GLY A 16 9.93 -12.07 6.53
C GLY A 16 9.42 -10.87 7.31
N VAL A 17 10.25 -10.35 8.22
CA VAL A 17 10.08 -8.95 8.66
C VAL A 17 10.89 -8.13 7.67
N CYS A 18 10.26 -7.68 6.60
CA CYS A 18 10.84 -6.64 5.76
C CYS A 18 10.87 -5.37 6.62
N ALA A 19 12.06 -4.86 6.90
CA ALA A 19 12.20 -3.54 7.49
C ALA A 19 11.76 -2.53 6.41
N GLN A 20 10.51 -2.08 6.48
CA GLN A 20 10.02 -1.03 5.61
C GLN A 20 10.83 0.23 5.93
N THR A 21 11.53 0.77 4.92
CA THR A 21 12.15 2.09 5.05
C THR A 21 11.03 3.11 5.19
N THR A 22 11.04 3.88 6.27
CA THR A 22 10.05 4.95 6.49
C THR A 22 10.01 5.88 5.28
N GLY A 23 8.83 6.12 4.72
CA GLY A 23 8.61 7.07 3.64
C GLY A 23 8.61 6.49 2.21
N ILE A 24 8.70 5.18 2.01
CA ILE A 24 8.45 4.58 0.68
C ILE A 24 7.56 3.34 0.81
N GLU A 25 6.60 3.20 -0.10
CA GLU A 25 5.71 2.04 -0.20
C GLU A 25 5.46 1.70 -1.68
N VAL A 26 5.66 0.43 -2.06
CA VAL A 26 5.34 -0.06 -3.40
C VAL A 26 4.02 -0.82 -3.37
N LEU A 27 3.05 -0.36 -4.16
CA LEU A 27 1.69 -0.90 -4.18
C LEU A 27 1.35 -1.48 -5.54
N ARG A 28 0.96 -2.75 -5.57
CA ARG A 28 0.66 -3.52 -6.78
C ARG A 28 -0.84 -3.56 -7.08
N TYR A 29 -1.17 -3.37 -8.34
CA TYR A 29 -2.53 -3.40 -8.86
C TYR A 29 -2.59 -4.08 -10.22
N GLN A 30 -3.75 -4.65 -10.55
CA GLN A 30 -4.00 -5.30 -11.85
C GLN A 30 -4.86 -4.44 -12.78
N LEU A 31 -4.70 -4.67 -14.08
CA LEU A 31 -5.58 -4.20 -15.13
C LEU A 31 -6.47 -5.35 -15.62
N ALA A 32 -7.64 -5.01 -16.14
CA ALA A 32 -8.64 -5.99 -16.60
C ALA A 32 -8.15 -6.89 -17.76
N ASN A 33 -7.10 -6.47 -18.48
CA ASN A 33 -6.66 -7.06 -19.75
C ASN A 33 -5.18 -7.50 -19.69
N GLU A 34 -4.80 -8.24 -18.65
CA GLU A 34 -3.49 -8.93 -18.47
C GLU A 34 -2.26 -8.10 -18.06
N GLY A 35 -2.38 -6.77 -17.96
CA GLY A 35 -1.32 -5.92 -17.41
C GLY A 35 -1.46 -5.66 -15.91
N ALA A 36 -0.43 -5.05 -15.33
CA ALA A 36 -0.45 -4.53 -13.98
C ALA A 36 0.08 -3.11 -13.96
N TYR A 37 -0.04 -2.49 -12.80
CA TYR A 37 0.72 -1.30 -12.48
C TYR A 37 1.21 -1.36 -11.05
N ILE A 38 2.35 -0.74 -10.82
CA ILE A 38 2.85 -0.44 -9.49
C ILE A 38 2.78 1.06 -9.27
N ASP A 39 2.40 1.44 -8.06
CA ASP A 39 2.57 2.79 -7.53
C ASP A 39 3.74 2.75 -6.56
N VAL A 40 4.79 3.53 -6.85
CA VAL A 40 5.88 3.79 -5.91
C VAL A 40 5.53 5.09 -5.21
N CYS A 41 5.00 4.97 -3.99
CA CYS A 41 4.62 6.09 -3.14
C CYS A 41 5.83 6.52 -2.32
N ILE A 42 6.17 7.80 -2.37
CA ILE A 42 7.40 8.35 -1.78
C ILE A 42 7.03 9.58 -0.96
N GLU A 43 7.20 9.49 0.35
CA GLU A 43 7.12 10.60 1.28
C GLU A 43 8.53 11.01 1.70
N ILE A 44 8.89 12.27 1.42
CA ILE A 44 10.21 12.84 1.74
C ILE A 44 10.05 13.81 2.90
N ALA A 45 10.81 13.58 3.97
CA ALA A 45 10.87 14.50 5.09
C ALA A 45 11.56 15.82 4.67
N PRO A 46 11.22 16.97 5.26
CA PRO A 46 11.81 18.25 4.89
C PRO A 46 13.34 18.29 5.04
N ASN A 47 13.89 17.52 5.99
CA ASN A 47 15.34 17.42 6.20
C ASN A 47 16.09 16.69 5.07
N ASP A 48 15.35 15.91 4.27
CA ASP A 48 15.88 15.17 3.11
C ASP A 48 15.67 15.94 1.80
N MET A 49 15.17 17.18 1.90
CA MET A 49 15.01 18.09 0.76
C MET A 49 16.03 19.22 0.81
N LYS A 50 16.38 19.71 -0.38
CA LYS A 50 17.11 20.96 -0.52
C LYS A 50 16.15 22.13 -0.33
N ILE A 51 16.32 22.90 0.74
CA ILE A 51 15.49 24.07 1.06
C ILE A 51 16.30 25.35 0.91
N GLU A 52 15.85 26.27 0.06
CA GLU A 52 16.51 27.54 -0.25
C GLU A 52 15.55 28.72 -0.12
N LEU A 53 16.06 29.90 0.25
CA LEU A 53 15.30 31.15 0.32
C LEU A 53 15.70 32.05 -0.84
N GLU A 54 14.77 32.33 -1.74
CA GLU A 54 14.95 33.23 -2.88
C GLU A 54 13.83 34.28 -2.88
N ASP A 55 14.18 35.57 -3.02
CA ASP A 55 13.20 36.68 -3.07
C ASP A 55 12.08 36.63 -2.01
N THR A 56 12.43 36.26 -0.77
CA THR A 56 11.52 36.09 0.40
C THR A 56 10.58 34.89 0.36
N VAL A 57 10.80 33.97 -0.57
CA VAL A 57 10.05 32.73 -0.75
C VAL A 57 10.99 31.53 -0.54
N TRP A 58 10.53 30.57 0.26
CA TRP A 58 11.21 29.31 0.45
C TRP A 58 10.81 28.33 -0.65
N HIS A 59 11.81 27.66 -1.21
CA HIS A 59 11.67 26.61 -2.22
C HIS A 59 12.28 25.32 -1.68
N SER A 60 11.51 24.24 -1.64
CA SER A 60 11.99 22.89 -1.33
C SER A 60 12.06 22.06 -2.61
N THR A 61 13.18 21.37 -2.82
CA THR A 61 13.38 20.49 -3.99
C THR A 61 14.06 19.19 -3.60
N ALA A 62 13.72 18.10 -4.30
CA ALA A 62 14.40 16.82 -4.21
C ALA A 62 14.46 16.17 -5.60
N ASN A 63 15.57 15.50 -5.92
CA ASN A 63 15.64 14.67 -7.12
C ASN A 63 15.49 13.22 -6.72
N ILE A 64 14.61 12.51 -7.43
CA ILE A 64 14.29 11.11 -7.17
C ILE A 64 14.53 10.34 -8.46
N THR A 65 15.16 9.17 -8.35
CA THR A 65 15.21 8.20 -9.45
C THR A 65 14.54 6.90 -9.01
N VAL A 66 13.57 6.44 -9.80
CA VAL A 66 12.94 5.13 -9.61
C VAL A 66 13.35 4.22 -10.77
N LEU A 67 13.88 3.05 -10.44
CA LEU A 67 14.35 2.04 -11.38
C LEU A 67 13.53 0.75 -11.20
N LEU A 68 13.16 0.14 -12.31
CA LEU A 68 12.59 -1.21 -12.34
C LEU A 68 13.51 -2.11 -13.14
N GLU A 69 13.96 -3.17 -12.51
CA GLU A 69 14.81 -4.19 -13.12
C GLU A 69 14.09 -5.53 -13.20
N GLN A 70 14.18 -6.21 -14.33
CA GLN A 70 13.65 -7.55 -14.55
C GLN A 70 14.73 -8.40 -15.21
N GLU A 71 15.04 -9.56 -14.64
CA GLU A 71 16.06 -10.47 -15.17
C GLU A 71 17.46 -9.81 -15.39
N GLY A 72 17.76 -8.79 -14.60
CA GLY A 72 19.02 -8.02 -14.69
C GLY A 72 19.03 -6.91 -15.73
N GLU A 73 17.90 -6.64 -16.39
CA GLU A 73 17.74 -5.51 -17.32
C GLU A 73 16.83 -4.43 -16.74
N ILE A 74 17.23 -3.15 -16.88
CA ILE A 74 16.38 -2.02 -16.52
C ILE A 74 15.24 -1.94 -17.54
N THR A 75 14.02 -2.23 -17.08
CA THR A 75 12.79 -2.16 -17.88
C THR A 75 12.05 -0.84 -17.69
N GLY A 76 12.33 -0.12 -16.59
CA GLY A 76 11.73 1.17 -16.29
C GLY A 76 12.69 2.11 -15.58
N ILE A 77 12.71 3.38 -15.99
CA ILE A 77 13.40 4.46 -15.30
C ILE A 77 12.55 5.72 -15.28
N ARG A 78 12.51 6.38 -14.12
CA ARG A 78 11.92 7.71 -13.94
C ARG A 78 12.88 8.56 -13.15
N LYS A 79 13.06 9.80 -13.62
CA LYS A 79 13.82 10.84 -12.93
C LYS A 79 12.86 11.99 -12.66
N ILE A 80 12.66 12.28 -11.39
CA ILE A 80 11.68 13.24 -10.91
C ILE A 80 12.44 14.37 -10.22
N ASN A 81 12.08 15.60 -10.52
CA ASN A 81 12.45 16.76 -9.72
C ASN A 81 11.19 17.17 -8.95
N LEU A 82 11.10 16.75 -7.69
CA LEU A 82 9.99 17.07 -6.81
C LEU A 82 10.19 18.48 -6.28
N SER A 83 9.19 19.34 -6.46
CA SER A 83 9.16 20.69 -5.90
C SER A 83 8.03 20.80 -4.89
N GLY A 84 8.31 21.33 -3.71
CA GLY A 84 7.29 21.60 -2.72
C GLY A 84 6.55 22.92 -2.92
N PRO A 85 5.52 23.18 -2.10
CA PRO A 85 4.79 24.43 -2.15
C PRO A 85 5.67 25.60 -1.72
N GLU A 86 5.61 26.67 -2.50
CA GLU A 86 6.26 27.95 -2.16
C GLU A 86 5.64 28.56 -0.89
N THR A 87 6.49 29.07 0.00
CA THR A 87 6.02 29.71 1.25
C THR A 87 6.94 30.81 1.73
N CYS A 88 6.38 31.87 2.32
CA CYS A 88 7.15 32.89 3.04
C CYS A 88 7.37 32.53 4.53
N ASP A 89 6.73 31.47 5.02
CA ASP A 89 6.84 31.00 6.40
C ASP A 89 7.96 29.96 6.53
N SER A 90 9.03 30.31 7.24
CA SER A 90 10.15 29.41 7.48
C SER A 90 9.74 28.19 8.32
N THR A 91 8.72 28.26 9.15
CA THR A 91 8.25 27.09 9.92
C THR A 91 7.64 26.08 8.96
N ALA A 92 6.72 26.52 8.09
CA ALA A 92 6.07 25.67 7.12
C ALA A 92 7.05 25.00 6.15
N ALA A 93 8.10 25.74 5.73
CA ALA A 93 9.15 25.23 4.86
C ALA A 93 9.92 24.05 5.46
N TRP A 94 10.10 24.01 6.79
CA TRP A 94 10.91 23.01 7.49
C TRP A 94 10.10 21.98 8.27
N SER A 95 8.76 22.04 8.25
CA SER A 95 7.90 21.14 9.03
C SER A 95 7.07 20.16 8.19
N SER A 96 6.96 20.37 6.88
CA SER A 96 6.01 19.63 6.04
C SER A 96 6.75 18.57 5.22
N SER A 97 6.28 17.32 5.28
CA SER A 97 6.71 16.27 4.36
C SER A 97 6.11 16.50 2.97
N HIS A 98 6.74 15.89 1.96
CA HIS A 98 6.35 16.03 0.56
C HIS A 98 6.10 14.66 -0.05
N LEU A 99 4.99 14.52 -0.74
CA LEU A 99 4.54 13.25 -1.30
C LEU A 99 4.65 13.24 -2.82
N HIS A 100 5.13 12.14 -3.37
CA HIS A 100 5.13 11.82 -4.81
C HIS A 100 4.60 10.41 -5.02
N ILE A 101 3.89 10.19 -6.13
CA ILE A 101 3.51 8.84 -6.58
C ILE A 101 4.00 8.66 -8.01
N GLU A 102 4.88 7.68 -8.22
CA GLU A 102 5.28 7.27 -9.56
C GLU A 102 4.58 5.98 -9.96
N ARG A 103 3.82 6.03 -11.05
CA ARG A 103 3.07 4.86 -11.57
C ARG A 103 3.75 4.27 -12.79
N PHE A 104 4.06 2.98 -12.73
CA PHE A 104 4.56 2.22 -13.87
C PHE A 104 3.51 1.20 -14.31
N LYS A 105 3.22 1.16 -15.61
CA LYS A 105 2.53 0.02 -16.22
C LYS A 105 3.56 -1.06 -16.52
N ILE A 106 3.30 -2.27 -16.07
CA ILE A 106 4.23 -3.40 -16.18
C ILE A 106 3.50 -4.70 -16.50
N ASP A 107 4.24 -5.64 -17.06
CA ASP A 107 3.74 -6.99 -17.34
C ASP A 107 3.96 -7.91 -16.11
N PRO A 108 3.31 -9.07 -16.04
CA PRO A 108 3.56 -10.05 -14.99
C PRO A 108 5.02 -10.53 -14.96
N GLY A 109 5.59 -10.66 -13.77
CA GLY A 109 7.00 -10.99 -13.60
C GLY A 109 7.55 -10.67 -12.21
N ASN A 110 8.83 -10.99 -12.00
CA ASN A 110 9.58 -10.57 -10.82
C ASN A 110 10.40 -9.34 -11.17
N TYR A 111 10.26 -8.29 -10.36
CA TYR A 111 10.97 -7.03 -10.51
C TYR A 111 11.77 -6.71 -9.26
N ILE A 112 12.86 -5.99 -9.44
CA ILE A 112 13.53 -5.25 -8.38
C ILE A 112 13.15 -3.78 -8.59
N THR A 113 12.54 -3.17 -7.58
CA THR A 113 12.24 -1.74 -7.57
C THR A 113 13.28 -1.04 -6.72
N THR A 114 14.03 -0.12 -7.32
CA THR A 114 15.03 0.69 -6.61
C THR A 114 14.63 2.15 -6.61
N VAL A 115 14.66 2.79 -5.44
CA VAL A 115 14.40 4.21 -5.27
C VAL A 115 15.65 4.88 -4.72
N LEU A 116 16.09 5.91 -5.45
CA LEU A 116 17.24 6.75 -5.13
C LEU A 116 16.75 8.18 -4.90
N ILE A 117 17.17 8.80 -3.82
CA ILE A 117 16.91 10.21 -3.52
C ILE A 117 18.25 10.92 -3.38
N ASP A 118 18.48 11.96 -4.18
CA ASP A 118 19.74 12.71 -4.17
C ASP A 118 20.01 13.26 -2.77
N GLY A 119 21.22 13.02 -2.24
CA GLY A 119 21.64 13.48 -0.92
C GLY A 119 21.39 12.48 0.20
N LEU A 120 20.70 11.36 -0.06
CA LEU A 120 20.64 10.22 0.84
C LEU A 120 21.64 9.14 0.42
N ASP A 121 22.39 8.61 1.39
CA ASP A 121 23.38 7.56 1.16
C ASP A 121 22.73 6.17 0.97
N SER A 122 21.46 6.02 1.33
CA SER A 122 20.71 4.77 1.26
C SER A 122 19.76 4.75 0.08
N GLU A 123 19.81 3.67 -0.70
CA GLU A 123 18.76 3.31 -1.65
C GLU A 123 17.74 2.38 -0.98
N LEU A 124 16.46 2.54 -1.33
CA LEU A 124 15.50 1.47 -1.08
C LEU A 124 15.57 0.51 -2.26
N GLN A 125 15.63 -0.78 -1.98
CA GLN A 125 15.46 -1.84 -2.95
C GLN A 125 14.40 -2.83 -2.46
N GLU A 126 13.39 -3.10 -3.27
CA GLU A 126 12.29 -4.01 -2.96
C GLU A 126 12.08 -5.04 -4.09
N ASP A 127 12.00 -6.31 -3.72
CA ASP A 127 11.61 -7.39 -4.64
C ASP A 127 10.08 -7.43 -4.78
N VAL A 128 9.61 -7.25 -6.02
CA VAL A 128 8.19 -7.12 -6.35
C VAL A 128 7.78 -8.23 -7.31
N LEU A 129 6.94 -9.16 -6.84
CA LEU A 129 6.27 -10.14 -7.70
C LEU A 129 4.95 -9.56 -8.21
N ILE A 130 4.79 -9.54 -9.53
CA ILE A 130 3.55 -9.21 -10.22
C ILE A 130 2.91 -10.51 -10.71
N PRO A 131 1.80 -10.94 -10.09
CA PRO A 131 1.14 -12.18 -10.46
C PRO A 131 0.45 -12.06 -11.82
N LEU A 132 0.37 -13.19 -12.53
CA LEU A 132 -0.49 -13.32 -13.70
C LEU A 132 -1.96 -13.01 -13.33
N SER A 133 -2.62 -12.23 -14.17
CA SER A 133 -4.05 -11.93 -14.01
C SER A 133 -4.93 -13.18 -14.24
N GLY A 134 -6.20 -13.11 -13.81
CA GLY A 134 -7.22 -14.12 -14.15
C GLY A 134 -7.64 -15.02 -13.00
N THR A 135 -7.06 -14.86 -11.82
CA THR A 135 -7.57 -15.47 -10.57
C THR A 135 -8.05 -14.39 -9.61
N PRO A 136 -9.01 -14.69 -8.72
CA PRO A 136 -9.44 -13.71 -7.74
C PRO A 136 -8.33 -13.34 -6.77
N MET A 137 -8.02 -12.06 -6.68
CA MET A 137 -6.99 -11.54 -5.78
C MET A 137 -7.31 -10.12 -5.33
N LEU A 138 -6.73 -9.74 -4.20
CA LEU A 138 -6.73 -8.37 -3.72
C LEU A 138 -5.46 -7.68 -4.22
N SER A 139 -5.56 -6.39 -4.54
CA SER A 139 -4.39 -5.51 -4.64
C SER A 139 -3.68 -5.40 -3.30
N ASP A 140 -2.52 -4.75 -3.28
CA ASP A 140 -2.00 -4.24 -2.03
C ASP A 140 -2.99 -3.27 -1.39
N VAL A 141 -2.95 -3.21 -0.06
CA VAL A 141 -3.74 -2.28 0.73
C VAL A 141 -3.01 -0.94 0.76
N MET A 142 -3.71 0.11 0.36
CA MET A 142 -3.27 1.49 0.57
C MET A 142 -3.95 2.03 1.83
N LEU A 143 -3.19 2.36 2.87
CA LEU A 143 -3.73 3.22 3.93
C LEU A 143 -3.91 4.63 3.39
N VAL A 144 -5.00 5.29 3.78
CA VAL A 144 -5.38 6.59 3.22
C VAL A 144 -5.33 7.69 4.26
N GLU A 145 -4.47 8.67 4.02
CA GLU A 145 -4.38 9.88 4.82
C GLU A 145 -5.56 10.81 4.50
N ALA A 146 -5.66 11.26 3.24
CA ALA A 146 -6.66 12.19 2.76
C ALA A 146 -7.27 11.74 1.43
N TYR A 147 -8.47 12.23 1.13
CA TYR A 147 -9.12 11.96 -0.14
C TYR A 147 -10.11 13.05 -0.53
N SER A 148 -10.37 13.17 -1.83
CA SER A 148 -11.44 14.00 -2.39
C SER A 148 -12.05 13.33 -3.60
N LYS A 149 -13.16 13.84 -4.13
CA LYS A 149 -13.69 13.36 -5.41
C LYS A 149 -12.79 13.87 -6.54
N SER A 150 -12.47 13.01 -7.50
CA SER A 150 -11.76 13.47 -8.69
C SER A 150 -12.67 14.33 -9.57
N VAL A 151 -12.08 15.31 -10.26
CA VAL A 151 -12.75 16.11 -11.28
C VAL A 151 -12.40 15.49 -12.62
N LYS A 152 -13.42 15.18 -13.41
CA LYS A 152 -13.23 14.54 -14.72
C LYS A 152 -12.45 15.46 -15.66
N GLY A 153 -11.37 14.96 -16.24
CA GLY A 153 -10.47 15.73 -17.11
C GLY A 153 -9.36 16.48 -16.37
N GLU A 154 -9.31 16.39 -15.04
CA GLU A 154 -8.26 16.95 -14.18
C GLU A 154 -7.62 15.82 -13.35
N GLU A 155 -7.45 14.65 -13.96
CA GLU A 155 -6.84 13.52 -13.31
C GLU A 155 -5.34 13.78 -13.04
N THR A 156 -4.91 13.44 -11.83
CA THR A 156 -3.53 13.53 -11.34
C THR A 156 -2.99 12.12 -11.06
N GLU A 157 -1.73 12.01 -10.66
CA GLU A 157 -1.13 10.78 -10.14
C GLU A 157 -1.92 10.19 -8.96
N PHE A 158 -2.61 11.04 -8.18
CA PHE A 158 -3.47 10.64 -7.07
C PHE A 158 -4.87 10.18 -7.50
N SER A 159 -5.25 10.35 -8.77
CA SER A 159 -6.57 9.99 -9.25
C SER A 159 -6.72 8.48 -9.41
N ARG A 160 -7.73 7.93 -8.75
CA ARG A 160 -8.04 6.50 -8.71
C ARG A 160 -9.53 6.26 -8.47
N SER A 161 -10.17 5.49 -9.35
CA SER A 161 -11.57 5.05 -9.20
C SER A 161 -12.58 6.18 -8.90
N GLY A 162 -12.39 7.36 -9.50
CA GLY A 162 -13.25 8.54 -9.30
C GLY A 162 -12.95 9.37 -8.04
N MET A 163 -11.83 9.10 -7.38
CA MET A 163 -11.35 9.84 -6.21
C MET A 163 -9.91 10.31 -6.44
N ASN A 164 -9.51 11.36 -5.76
CA ASN A 164 -8.10 11.67 -5.53
C ASN A 164 -7.76 11.13 -4.14
N ILE A 165 -6.79 10.21 -4.05
CA ILE A 165 -6.42 9.51 -2.82
C ILE A 165 -4.98 9.83 -2.49
N ILE A 166 -4.75 10.35 -1.28
CA ILE A 166 -3.42 10.60 -0.72
C ILE A 166 -3.08 9.40 0.18
N PRO A 167 -2.11 8.55 -0.20
CA PRO A 167 -1.67 7.44 0.63
C PRO A 167 -1.01 7.95 1.91
N LEU A 168 -1.22 7.21 3.00
CA LEU A 168 -0.34 7.27 4.16
C LEU A 168 0.84 6.33 3.88
N VAL A 169 2.03 6.86 3.59
CA VAL A 169 3.23 6.07 3.22
C VAL A 169 3.93 5.53 4.49
N ASP A 170 3.14 4.87 5.32
CA ASP A 170 3.53 4.27 6.58
C ASP A 170 2.49 3.21 6.97
N THR A 171 2.93 2.15 7.64
CA THR A 171 2.05 1.15 8.25
C THR A 171 1.57 1.57 9.64
N ARG A 172 1.99 2.74 10.15
CA ARG A 172 1.63 3.24 11.48
C ARG A 172 0.58 4.34 11.41
N ILE A 173 -0.51 4.17 12.15
CA ILE A 173 -1.54 5.20 12.31
C ILE A 173 -1.34 6.02 13.58
N SER A 174 -1.68 7.32 13.53
CA SER A 174 -1.52 8.23 14.68
C SER A 174 -2.23 7.71 15.95
N PRO A 175 -1.65 7.92 17.14
CA PRO A 175 -2.26 7.49 18.40
C PRO A 175 -3.55 8.26 18.72
N GLU A 176 -3.70 9.47 18.17
CA GLU A 176 -4.91 10.31 18.28
C GLU A 176 -5.98 9.94 17.24
N ALA A 177 -5.65 9.11 16.24
CA ALA A 177 -6.59 8.69 15.22
C ALA A 177 -7.77 7.95 15.84
N ARG A 178 -8.98 8.35 15.41
CA ARG A 178 -10.26 7.69 15.74
C ARG A 178 -10.85 6.91 14.57
N ILE A 179 -10.32 7.16 13.37
CA ILE A 179 -10.68 6.49 12.14
C ILE A 179 -9.41 6.15 11.38
N ALA A 180 -9.41 5.00 10.72
CA ALA A 180 -8.44 4.63 9.71
C ALA A 180 -9.19 4.36 8.41
N LYS A 181 -8.58 4.72 7.29
CA LYS A 181 -9.14 4.59 5.95
C LYS A 181 -8.22 3.72 5.13
N PHE A 182 -8.78 2.89 4.27
CA PHE A 182 -7.98 2.11 3.35
C PHE A 182 -8.66 2.01 1.99
N TYR A 183 -7.85 1.76 0.97
CA TYR A 183 -8.27 1.43 -0.38
C TYR A 183 -7.67 0.08 -0.79
N VAL A 184 -8.47 -0.74 -1.47
CA VAL A 184 -8.03 -1.99 -2.08
C VAL A 184 -8.89 -2.27 -3.32
N GLU A 185 -8.35 -2.97 -4.30
CA GLU A 185 -9.09 -3.49 -5.46
C GLU A 185 -9.22 -5.01 -5.35
N LEU A 186 -10.43 -5.52 -5.60
CA LEU A 186 -10.68 -6.95 -5.74
C LEU A 186 -10.83 -7.28 -7.22
N TYR A 187 -10.01 -8.20 -7.71
CA TYR A 187 -10.01 -8.64 -9.10
C TYR A 187 -10.69 -9.99 -9.26
N ASN A 188 -11.31 -10.24 -10.43
CA ASN A 188 -11.79 -11.51 -10.95
C ASN A 188 -12.72 -12.34 -10.02
N ILE A 189 -13.42 -11.71 -9.06
CA ILE A 189 -14.30 -12.44 -8.14
C ILE A 189 -15.52 -13.04 -8.86
N ASP A 190 -15.95 -12.41 -9.95
CA ASP A 190 -17.00 -12.90 -10.84
C ASP A 190 -16.67 -14.27 -11.47
N GLN A 191 -15.38 -14.61 -11.60
CA GLN A 191 -14.94 -15.93 -12.08
C GLN A 191 -15.20 -17.06 -11.07
N VAL A 192 -15.37 -16.74 -9.78
CA VAL A 192 -15.63 -17.74 -8.73
C VAL A 192 -17.10 -17.80 -8.34
N VAL A 193 -17.74 -16.65 -8.09
CA VAL A 193 -19.14 -16.63 -7.62
C VAL A 193 -20.15 -16.47 -8.76
N GLY A 194 -19.68 -16.22 -9.98
CA GLY A 194 -20.51 -15.86 -11.14
C GLY A 194 -20.80 -14.37 -11.22
N LYS A 195 -20.95 -13.86 -12.44
CA LYS A 195 -21.32 -12.47 -12.70
C LYS A 195 -22.64 -12.10 -12.02
N ASP A 196 -22.74 -10.89 -11.48
CA ASP A 196 -23.90 -10.38 -10.74
C ASP A 196 -24.26 -11.10 -9.43
N SER A 197 -23.54 -12.15 -9.06
CA SER A 197 -23.71 -12.81 -7.76
C SER A 197 -23.24 -11.92 -6.62
N LEU A 198 -23.79 -12.17 -5.43
CA LEU A 198 -23.39 -11.49 -4.21
C LEU A 198 -22.38 -12.33 -3.44
N PHE A 199 -21.37 -11.68 -2.88
CA PHE A 199 -20.37 -12.29 -2.00
C PHE A 199 -20.18 -11.42 -0.74
N LEU A 200 -19.41 -11.92 0.22
CA LEU A 200 -19.13 -11.23 1.48
C LEU A 200 -17.67 -10.81 1.52
N MET A 201 -17.43 -9.54 1.84
CA MET A 201 -16.13 -9.03 2.26
C MET A 201 -16.21 -8.74 3.77
N SER A 202 -15.33 -9.34 4.56
CA SER A 202 -15.15 -9.01 5.97
C SER A 202 -13.77 -8.38 6.16
N PHE A 203 -13.71 -7.29 6.91
CA PHE A 203 -12.45 -6.61 7.16
C PHE A 203 -12.42 -5.95 8.53
N GLY A 204 -11.25 -5.84 9.12
CA GLY A 204 -11.08 -5.21 10.43
C GLY A 204 -9.67 -5.30 10.96
N PHE A 205 -9.41 -4.54 12.01
CA PHE A 205 -8.13 -4.57 12.71
C PHE A 205 -8.10 -5.69 13.75
N THR A 206 -6.92 -6.27 13.95
CA THR A 206 -6.68 -7.21 15.04
C THR A 206 -6.39 -6.52 16.36
N GLY A 207 -6.75 -7.16 17.46
CA GLY A 207 -6.19 -6.84 18.77
C GLY A 207 -4.77 -7.41 18.93
N SER A 208 -4.18 -7.22 20.10
CA SER A 208 -2.88 -7.79 20.47
C SER A 208 -2.86 -9.33 20.52
N ASP A 209 -4.03 -9.97 20.53
CA ASP A 209 -4.19 -11.43 20.46
C ASP A 209 -4.20 -11.97 19.02
N GLY A 210 -4.04 -11.09 18.02
CA GLY A 210 -4.04 -11.43 16.58
C GLY A 210 -5.43 -11.75 16.01
N ARG A 211 -6.49 -11.63 16.82
CA ARG A 211 -7.87 -11.89 16.41
C ARG A 211 -8.52 -10.58 15.96
N LEU A 212 -9.42 -10.68 14.97
CA LEU A 212 -10.26 -9.56 14.56
C LEU A 212 -11.03 -9.01 15.75
N SER A 213 -10.88 -7.70 16.00
CA SER A 213 -11.64 -7.03 17.05
C SER A 213 -13.07 -6.82 16.60
N LEU A 214 -14.04 -7.32 17.38
CA LEU A 214 -15.48 -7.25 17.04
C LEU A 214 -15.96 -5.82 16.74
N ASN A 215 -15.55 -4.84 17.55
CA ASN A 215 -15.96 -3.43 17.38
C ASN A 215 -15.29 -2.76 16.16
N HIS A 216 -14.18 -3.32 15.69
CA HIS A 216 -13.34 -2.79 14.61
C HIS A 216 -13.41 -3.67 13.35
N THR A 217 -14.41 -4.54 13.27
CA THR A 217 -14.69 -5.39 12.11
C THR A 217 -15.97 -4.91 11.42
N ARG A 218 -15.97 -4.93 10.09
CA ARG A 218 -17.11 -4.60 9.24
C ARG A 218 -17.29 -5.67 8.18
N TYR A 219 -18.50 -5.68 7.63
CA TYR A 219 -18.93 -6.65 6.64
C TYR A 219 -19.66 -5.92 5.52
N LEU A 220 -19.27 -6.17 4.29
CA LEU A 220 -19.93 -5.67 3.10
C LEU A 220 -20.45 -6.84 2.28
N ARG A 221 -21.69 -6.71 1.83
CA ARG A 221 -22.26 -7.60 0.82
C ARG A 221 -22.15 -6.90 -0.53
N LEU A 222 -21.24 -7.40 -1.35
CA LEU A 222 -20.85 -6.77 -2.61
C LEU A 222 -21.34 -7.59 -3.80
N ARG A 223 -21.56 -6.93 -4.93
CA ARG A 223 -21.88 -7.56 -6.21
C ARG A 223 -20.58 -7.86 -6.95
N ALA A 224 -20.47 -9.07 -7.47
CA ALA A 224 -19.31 -9.53 -8.21
C ALA A 224 -19.13 -8.77 -9.53
N ASP A 225 -17.89 -8.37 -9.80
CA ASP A 225 -17.43 -7.74 -11.03
C ASP A 225 -15.98 -8.19 -11.30
N ASN A 226 -15.44 -7.84 -12.47
CA ASN A 226 -14.06 -8.12 -12.84
C ASN A 226 -13.08 -7.29 -11.99
N ILE A 227 -13.35 -6.00 -11.82
CA ILE A 227 -12.57 -5.13 -10.92
C ILE A 227 -13.52 -4.39 -10.01
N LEU A 228 -13.37 -4.58 -8.70
CA LEU A 228 -14.17 -3.92 -7.69
C LEU A 228 -13.27 -3.08 -6.77
N PRO A 229 -13.20 -1.75 -6.96
CA PRO A 229 -12.52 -0.87 -6.02
C PRO A 229 -13.33 -0.76 -4.73
N VAL A 230 -12.66 -0.89 -3.59
CA VAL A 230 -13.24 -0.79 -2.26
C VAL A 230 -12.47 0.27 -1.47
N PHE A 231 -13.18 1.31 -1.05
CA PHE A 231 -12.68 2.35 -0.16
C PHE A 231 -13.53 2.34 1.10
N GLU A 232 -12.91 2.13 2.26
CA GLU A 232 -13.64 1.98 3.50
C GLU A 232 -12.99 2.73 4.66
N THR A 233 -13.81 3.06 5.65
CA THR A 233 -13.38 3.70 6.88
C THR A 233 -13.76 2.81 8.07
N LEU A 234 -12.77 2.50 8.89
CA LEU A 234 -12.94 1.76 10.12
C LEU A 234 -12.73 2.68 11.33
N PRO A 235 -13.54 2.55 12.39
CA PRO A 235 -13.16 3.14 13.66
C PRO A 235 -11.89 2.48 14.17
N VAL A 236 -11.09 3.25 14.92
CA VAL A 236 -9.93 2.77 15.67
C VAL A 236 -9.97 3.40 17.06
N ASP A 237 -9.35 2.75 18.03
CA ASP A 237 -9.19 3.26 19.39
C ASP A 237 -7.77 3.03 19.90
N VAL A 238 -7.47 3.53 21.10
CA VAL A 238 -6.14 3.46 21.71
C VAL A 238 -5.50 2.07 21.76
N SER A 239 -6.30 1.01 21.65
CA SER A 239 -5.85 -0.39 21.72
C SER A 239 -5.86 -1.12 20.37
N VAL A 240 -6.50 -0.56 19.33
CA VAL A 240 -6.69 -1.23 18.04
C VAL A 240 -6.44 -0.26 16.87
N PRO A 241 -5.49 -0.56 15.96
CA PRO A 241 -4.54 -1.67 16.03
C PRO A 241 -3.55 -1.52 17.20
N PRO A 242 -2.95 -2.61 17.69
CA PRO A 242 -1.96 -2.56 18.76
C PRO A 242 -0.69 -1.82 18.34
N ILE A 243 0.15 -1.46 19.31
CA ILE A 243 1.44 -0.79 19.09
C ILE A 243 2.40 -1.68 18.29
N GLU A 244 2.32 -2.99 18.44
CA GLU A 244 3.12 -3.96 17.69
C GLU A 244 2.28 -5.14 17.24
N GLY A 245 2.64 -5.72 16.09
CA GLY A 245 2.05 -6.97 15.58
C GLY A 245 0.57 -6.87 15.18
N GLY A 246 0.05 -5.66 14.98
CA GLY A 246 -1.31 -5.45 14.49
C GLY A 246 -1.45 -5.75 13.00
N LEU A 247 -2.66 -6.13 12.61
CA LEU A 247 -3.01 -6.43 11.22
C LEU A 247 -4.34 -5.77 10.86
N LEU A 248 -4.44 -5.22 9.65
CA LEU A 248 -5.70 -5.07 8.95
C LEU A 248 -5.94 -6.35 8.16
N LYS A 249 -6.96 -7.11 8.53
CA LYS A 249 -7.34 -8.33 7.81
C LYS A 249 -8.49 -8.02 6.88
N ILE A 250 -8.43 -8.54 5.66
CA ILE A 250 -9.51 -8.51 4.69
C ILE A 250 -9.71 -9.93 4.17
N GLU A 251 -10.94 -10.42 4.19
CA GLU A 251 -11.28 -11.76 3.74
C GLU A 251 -12.50 -11.71 2.82
N ILE A 252 -12.38 -12.41 1.68
CA ILE A 252 -13.43 -12.52 0.67
C ILE A 252 -14.01 -13.93 0.75
N ARG A 253 -15.33 -14.03 0.96
CA ARG A 253 -16.04 -15.31 1.09
C ARG A 253 -17.23 -15.41 0.14
N THR A 254 -17.48 -16.62 -0.35
CA THR A 254 -18.72 -16.94 -1.08
C THR A 254 -19.93 -16.86 -0.14
N ARG A 255 -21.13 -16.92 -0.71
CA ARG A 255 -22.39 -16.93 0.08
C ARG A 255 -22.48 -18.11 1.05
N GLU A 256 -21.88 -19.23 0.68
CA GLU A 256 -21.82 -20.47 1.45
C GLU A 256 -20.74 -20.41 2.55
N GLY A 257 -19.95 -19.33 2.60
CA GLY A 257 -18.91 -19.11 3.60
C GLY A 257 -17.52 -19.65 3.21
N HIS A 258 -17.33 -20.14 1.98
CA HIS A 258 -16.02 -20.58 1.52
C HIS A 258 -15.09 -19.37 1.34
N LEU A 259 -13.89 -19.42 1.90
CA LEU A 259 -12.85 -18.41 1.69
C LEU A 259 -12.33 -18.48 0.25
N VAL A 260 -12.33 -17.34 -0.43
CA VAL A 260 -11.82 -17.19 -1.80
C VAL A 260 -10.39 -16.64 -1.76
N THR A 261 -10.20 -15.52 -1.07
CA THR A 261 -8.88 -14.87 -0.91
C THR A 261 -8.88 -14.00 0.35
N SER A 262 -7.70 -13.66 0.84
CA SER A 262 -7.50 -12.80 2.01
C SER A 262 -6.15 -12.09 1.96
N ILE A 263 -6.06 -10.93 2.63
CA ILE A 263 -4.80 -10.25 2.89
C ILE A 263 -4.73 -9.86 4.37
N ASP A 264 -3.53 -10.03 4.94
CA ASP A 264 -3.16 -9.55 6.27
C ASP A 264 -2.13 -8.44 6.05
N TYR A 265 -2.54 -7.18 6.22
CA TYR A 265 -1.68 -6.01 6.06
C TYR A 265 -1.13 -5.57 7.43
N PRO A 266 0.20 -5.54 7.62
CA PRO A 266 0.81 -5.04 8.85
C PRO A 266 0.38 -3.62 9.14
N VAL A 267 -0.13 -3.38 10.35
CA VAL A 267 -0.50 -2.03 10.78
C VAL A 267 -0.35 -1.89 12.27
N SER A 268 0.21 -0.77 12.71
CA SER A 268 0.42 -0.50 14.13
C SER A 268 0.12 0.96 14.47
N ARG A 269 0.35 1.33 15.72
CA ARG A 269 0.26 2.71 16.19
C ARG A 269 1.64 3.28 16.42
N TRP A 270 1.79 4.59 16.19
CA TRP A 270 2.99 5.28 16.63
C TRP A 270 3.10 5.25 18.16
N THR A 271 4.32 5.10 18.66
CA THR A 271 4.70 5.49 20.01
C THR A 271 5.19 6.93 19.96
N ALA A 272 4.53 7.82 20.70
CA ALA A 272 5.01 9.18 20.92
C ALA A 272 6.31 9.21 21.71
#